data_AF-A0A0N4UY03-F1
#
_entry.id   AF-A0A0N4UY03-F1
#
_cell.length_a   1.000
_cell.length_b   1.000
_cell.length_c   1.000
_cell.angle_alpha   90.00
_cell.angle_beta   90.00
_cell.angle_gamma   90.00
#
_symmetry.space_group_name_H-M   'P 1'
#
loop_
_entity.id
_entity.type
_entity.pdbx_description
1 polymer ?
#
loop_
_entity_poly.entity_id
_entity_poly.type
_entity_poly.pdbx_seq_one_letter_code
_entity_poly.pdbx_strand_id
1 'polypeptide(L)'
;MADRHMPSIFPECDQLKQVYDKCFTSFFQKFISPEYSHLSNTNPCEQLHESYRKCVEQHLEKNKLYDIDLEELRKEVLNTEHDRLKAQQEKRMDISGSSGPGVPIIQDSDAESRFNQLEQTLENFQENARQMGVIASDFTTRSQDPLNQRIHTLTSGLHELDRLKNQFMDVNIPLELLKYLDDGKNPQLYTKECLERTLAKNKEVNGKIECYKKFRTLLLKELGEEMPNDAVMYRSLRDRTGNSPARDVDTSLSG
;
A
#
# COMPACT_ATOMS: atom_id res chain seq x y z
N MET A 1 3.20 10.63 41.71
CA MET A 1 3.33 9.90 40.43
C MET A 1 3.01 10.91 39.35
N ALA A 2 3.96 11.25 38.48
CA ALA A 2 3.70 12.18 37.39
C ALA A 2 2.77 11.51 36.36
N ASP A 3 1.68 12.18 35.99
CA ASP A 3 0.79 11.73 34.92
C ASP A 3 1.61 11.55 33.64
N ARG A 4 1.67 10.32 33.12
CA ARG A 4 2.35 10.02 31.86
C ARG A 4 1.51 10.56 30.71
N HIS A 5 1.82 11.75 30.21
CA HIS A 5 1.25 12.29 28.98
C HIS A 5 2.35 12.40 27.90
N MET A 6 1.93 12.32 26.64
CA MET A 6 2.83 12.54 25.51
C MET A 6 2.97 14.05 25.28
N PRO A 7 4.19 14.61 25.27
CA PRO A 7 4.38 16.04 25.08
C PRO A 7 3.98 16.47 23.66
N SER A 8 3.51 17.71 23.52
CA SER A 8 3.33 18.35 22.22
C SER A 8 4.67 18.62 21.54
N ILE A 9 4.64 18.78 20.21
CA ILE A 9 5.81 19.14 19.38
C ILE A 9 6.44 20.44 19.88
N PHE A 10 5.62 21.37 20.37
CA PHE A 10 6.04 22.62 20.97
C PHE A 10 5.65 22.66 22.45
N PRO A 11 6.60 22.92 23.38
CA PRO A 11 6.33 22.95 24.81
C PRO A 11 5.29 24.02 25.20
N GLU A 12 5.16 25.08 24.41
CA GLU A 12 4.18 26.16 24.60
C GLU A 12 2.73 25.69 24.38
N CYS A 13 2.52 24.66 23.56
CA CYS A 13 1.19 24.13 23.24
C CYS A 13 0.82 22.89 24.10
N ASP A 14 1.71 22.46 25.01
CA ASP A 14 1.54 21.22 25.75
C ASP A 14 0.34 21.26 26.72
N GLN A 15 0.12 22.40 27.38
CA GLN A 15 -1.02 22.57 28.29
C GLN A 15 -2.36 22.46 27.53
N LEU A 16 -2.45 23.02 26.32
CA LEU A 16 -3.64 22.92 25.47
C LEU A 16 -3.88 21.48 25.00
N LYS A 17 -2.79 20.78 24.63
CA LYS A 17 -2.84 19.36 24.27
C LYS A 17 -3.41 18.51 25.39
N GLN A 18 -2.92 18.68 26.62
CA GLN A 18 -3.39 17.89 27.76
C GLN A 18 -4.88 18.09 28.05
N VAL A 19 -5.39 19.32 27.92
CA VAL A 19 -6.82 19.62 28.11
C VAL A 19 -7.65 18.97 27.00
N TYR A 20 -7.18 19.03 25.75
CA TYR A 20 -7.82 18.38 24.61
C TYR A 20 -7.83 16.85 24.74
N ASP A 21 -6.69 16.23 25.01
CA ASP A 21 -6.53 14.76 25.09
C ASP A 21 -7.42 14.15 26.18
N LYS A 22 -7.59 14.85 27.32
CA LYS A 22 -8.52 14.46 28.39
C LYS A 22 -9.98 14.49 27.93
N CYS A 23 -10.38 15.55 27.22
CA CYS A 23 -11.72 15.67 26.64
C CYS A 23 -11.95 14.57 25.59
N PHE A 24 -10.99 14.39 24.69
CA PHE A 24 -11.05 13.42 23.60
C PHE A 24 -11.16 11.99 24.12
N THR A 25 -10.37 11.60 25.12
CA THR A 25 -10.42 10.23 25.67
C THR A 25 -11.80 9.89 26.25
N SER A 26 -12.41 10.84 26.96
CA SER A 26 -13.77 10.67 27.52
C SER A 26 -14.84 10.63 26.42
N PHE A 27 -14.70 11.48 25.40
CA PHE A 27 -15.58 11.49 24.24
C PHE A 27 -15.48 10.20 23.41
N PHE A 28 -14.26 9.74 23.14
CA PHE A 28 -13.98 8.60 22.27
C PHE A 28 -14.58 7.29 22.83
N GLN A 29 -14.53 7.09 24.15
CA GLN A 29 -15.20 5.96 24.80
C GLN A 29 -16.72 5.95 24.56
N LYS A 30 -17.35 7.12 24.57
CA LYS A 30 -18.79 7.28 24.28
C LYS A 30 -19.08 7.12 22.79
N PHE A 31 -18.17 7.56 21.93
CA PHE A 31 -18.30 7.46 20.47
C PHE A 31 -18.28 6.01 19.96
N ILE A 32 -17.51 5.11 20.59
CA ILE A 32 -17.46 3.68 20.21
C ILE A 32 -18.69 2.91 20.71
N SER A 33 -19.45 3.46 21.66
CA SER A 33 -20.59 2.77 22.24
C SER A 33 -21.76 2.67 21.23
N PRO A 34 -22.42 1.51 21.09
CA PRO A 34 -23.46 1.27 20.09
C PRO A 34 -24.73 2.12 20.26
N GLU A 35 -24.85 2.84 21.37
CA GLU A 35 -25.96 3.75 21.70
C GLU A 35 -25.74 5.19 21.17
N TYR A 36 -24.56 5.48 20.60
CA TYR A 36 -24.22 6.82 20.15
C TYR A 36 -24.75 7.09 18.73
N SER A 37 -25.69 8.03 18.61
CA SER A 37 -26.23 8.49 17.33
C SER A 37 -25.29 9.50 16.67
N HIS A 38 -24.65 9.08 15.57
CA HIS A 38 -23.73 9.92 14.79
C HIS A 38 -24.41 11.10 14.05
N LEU A 39 -25.74 11.09 13.90
CA LEU A 39 -26.48 12.15 13.19
C LEU A 39 -26.87 13.33 14.09
N SER A 40 -26.86 13.17 15.41
CA SER A 40 -27.40 14.18 16.34
C SER A 40 -26.38 14.76 17.31
N ASN A 41 -25.21 14.12 17.48
CA ASN A 41 -24.24 14.53 18.49
C ASN A 41 -22.96 15.08 17.85
N THR A 42 -22.76 16.38 17.98
CA THR A 42 -21.55 17.10 17.57
C THR A 42 -20.39 16.84 18.52
N ASN A 43 -19.15 17.04 18.05
CA ASN A 43 -17.96 16.82 18.86
C ASN A 43 -17.84 17.92 19.94
N PRO A 44 -17.96 17.59 21.24
CA PRO A 44 -17.87 18.56 22.32
C PRO A 44 -16.45 19.12 22.52
N CYS A 45 -15.42 18.44 21.98
CA CYS A 45 -14.02 18.82 22.10
C CYS A 45 -13.48 19.60 20.89
N GLU A 46 -14.34 19.95 19.92
CA GLU A 46 -13.97 20.61 18.66
C GLU A 46 -13.31 21.98 18.88
N GLN A 47 -13.83 22.79 19.80
CA GLN A 47 -13.25 24.11 20.11
C GLN A 47 -11.86 24.00 20.78
N LEU A 48 -11.65 22.96 21.59
CA LEU A 48 -10.36 22.69 22.22
C LEU A 48 -9.35 22.20 21.18
N HIS A 49 -9.79 21.36 20.25
CA HIS A 49 -8.99 20.93 19.11
C HIS A 49 -8.52 22.12 18.27
N GLU A 50 -9.44 23.01 17.89
CA GLU A 50 -9.11 24.19 17.07
C GLU A 50 -8.12 25.13 17.78
N SER A 51 -8.25 25.28 19.09
CA SER A 51 -7.32 26.10 19.88
C SER A 51 -5.92 25.50 19.93
N TYR A 52 -5.82 24.18 20.12
CA TYR A 52 -4.54 23.46 20.08
C TYR A 52 -3.92 23.49 18.68
N ARG A 53 -4.72 23.21 17.64
CA ARG A 53 -4.31 23.23 16.23
C ARG A 53 -3.71 24.58 15.83
N LYS A 54 -4.38 25.69 16.15
CA LYS A 54 -3.87 27.05 15.88
C LYS A 54 -2.55 27.32 16.59
N CYS A 55 -2.39 26.85 17.83
CA CYS A 55 -1.13 26.99 18.56
C CYS A 55 0.02 26.28 17.81
N VAL A 56 -0.21 25.04 17.35
CA VAL A 56 0.80 24.25 16.64
C VAL A 56 1.11 24.82 15.26
N GLU A 57 0.10 25.18 14.46
CA GLU A 57 0.30 25.76 13.11
C GLU A 57 1.12 27.05 13.16
N GLN A 58 0.84 27.93 14.13
CA GLN A 58 1.61 29.18 14.31
C GLN A 58 3.09 28.95 14.62
N HIS A 59 3.42 27.89 15.37
CA HIS A 59 4.80 27.57 15.71
C HIS A 59 5.52 26.79 14.60
N LEU A 60 4.79 25.99 13.81
CA LEU A 60 5.30 25.36 12.58
C LEU A 60 5.72 26.43 11.55
N GLU A 61 4.87 27.43 11.29
CA GLU A 61 5.17 28.53 10.36
C GLU A 61 6.40 29.35 10.77
N LYS A 62 6.53 29.63 12.08
CA LYS A 62 7.58 30.51 12.62
C LYS A 62 8.94 29.82 12.70
N ASN A 63 8.97 28.56 13.14
CA ASN A 63 10.22 27.88 13.43
C ASN A 63 10.78 27.12 12.23
N LYS A 64 9.95 26.78 11.22
CA LYS A 64 10.31 25.88 10.09
C LYS A 64 11.12 24.68 10.55
N LEU A 65 10.83 24.19 11.76
CA LEU A 65 11.47 23.00 12.29
C LEU A 65 10.83 21.87 11.51
N TYR A 66 11.64 21.18 10.71
CA TYR A 66 11.24 20.18 9.73
C TYR A 66 10.57 20.82 8.50
N ASP A 67 10.99 20.41 7.30
CA ASP A 67 10.55 20.91 5.99
C ASP A 67 9.10 20.46 5.68
N ILE A 68 8.19 20.78 6.60
CA ILE A 68 6.79 20.36 6.59
C ILE A 68 6.02 21.38 5.76
N ASP A 69 5.51 20.94 4.61
CA ASP A 69 4.61 21.74 3.79
C ASP A 69 3.21 21.81 4.43
N LEU A 70 2.83 23.01 4.88
CA LEU A 70 1.52 23.27 5.51
C LEU A 70 0.37 23.17 4.51
N GLU A 71 0.62 23.36 3.22
CA GLU A 71 -0.39 23.23 2.18
C GLU A 71 -0.72 21.76 1.89
N GLU A 72 0.26 20.86 2.06
CA GLU A 72 0.03 19.42 1.98
C GLU A 72 -0.80 18.90 3.16
N LEU A 73 -0.51 19.37 4.39
CA LEU A 73 -1.29 19.05 5.59
C LEU A 73 -2.75 19.52 5.54
N ARG A 74 -3.06 20.57 4.74
CA ARG A 74 -4.41 21.10 4.57
C ARG A 74 -5.21 20.39 3.49
N LYS A 75 -4.58 19.53 2.68
CA LYS A 75 -5.24 18.83 1.59
C LYS A 75 -6.26 17.82 2.16
N GLU A 76 -7.51 17.92 1.71
CA GLU A 76 -8.51 16.89 1.98
C GLU A 76 -8.12 15.62 1.20
N VAL A 77 -7.68 14.58 1.91
CA VAL A 77 -7.22 13.32 1.30
C VAL A 77 -8.35 12.28 1.18
N LEU A 78 -9.44 12.42 1.94
CA LEU A 78 -10.52 11.45 2.03
C LEU A 78 -11.85 12.04 1.55
N ASN A 79 -12.61 11.26 0.76
CA ASN A 79 -13.89 11.64 0.12
C ASN A 79 -13.73 12.64 -1.04
N THR A 80 -12.58 12.65 -1.70
CA THR A 80 -12.39 13.47 -2.90
C THR A 80 -13.11 12.85 -4.10
N GLU A 81 -13.35 13.63 -5.16
CA GLU A 81 -13.87 13.09 -6.44
C GLU A 81 -13.00 11.96 -7.00
N HIS A 82 -11.72 11.87 -6.59
CA HIS A 82 -10.81 10.79 -6.93
C HIS A 82 -11.10 9.46 -6.20
N ASP A 83 -11.77 9.49 -5.04
CA ASP A 83 -12.19 8.30 -4.29
C ASP A 83 -13.54 7.74 -4.75
N ARG A 84 -14.30 8.53 -5.53
CA ARG A 84 -15.57 8.07 -6.11
C ARG A 84 -15.27 7.00 -7.17
N LEU A 85 -15.60 5.74 -6.83
CA LEU A 85 -15.66 4.63 -7.78
C LEU A 85 -16.40 5.08 -9.05
N LYS A 86 -15.69 5.18 -10.18
CA LYS A 86 -16.24 5.51 -11.51
C LYS A 86 -17.18 4.41 -12.01
N ALA A 87 -18.33 4.24 -11.38
CA ALA A 87 -19.32 3.24 -11.77
C ALA A 87 -20.25 3.72 -12.91
N GLN A 88 -19.98 4.85 -13.57
CA GLN A 88 -20.87 5.43 -14.59
C GLN A 88 -20.20 5.93 -15.88
N GLN A 89 -18.92 5.64 -16.13
CA GLN A 89 -18.23 6.05 -17.37
C GLN A 89 -18.16 4.97 -18.47
N GLU A 90 -18.79 3.81 -18.32
CA GLU A 90 -18.73 2.74 -19.33
C GLU A 90 -19.87 2.77 -20.39
N LYS A 91 -20.75 3.79 -20.42
CA LYS A 91 -21.88 3.80 -21.38
C LYS A 91 -21.84 4.84 -22.51
N ARG A 92 -20.76 5.59 -22.68
CA ARG A 92 -20.56 6.46 -23.86
C ARG A 92 -19.08 6.63 -24.14
N MET A 93 -18.53 5.85 -25.06
CA MET A 93 -17.55 6.27 -26.10
C MET A 93 -17.05 5.03 -26.84
N ASP A 94 -17.92 4.45 -27.67
CA ASP A 94 -17.45 3.97 -28.97
C ASP A 94 -17.41 5.20 -29.88
N ILE A 95 -16.23 5.48 -30.45
CA ILE A 95 -15.92 6.23 -31.69
C ILE A 95 -14.63 7.05 -31.52
N SER A 96 -13.62 6.61 -32.29
CA SER A 96 -12.43 7.33 -32.79
C SER A 96 -11.38 7.88 -31.82
N GLY A 97 -10.18 7.29 -31.90
CA GLY A 97 -8.96 8.02 -32.30
C GLY A 97 -8.30 8.99 -31.33
N SER A 98 -7.06 8.62 -30.98
CA SER A 98 -5.94 9.48 -30.53
C SER A 98 -5.82 9.83 -29.03
N SER A 99 -4.59 9.61 -28.55
CA SER A 99 -3.91 10.33 -27.48
C SER A 99 -4.56 10.30 -26.10
N GLY A 100 -4.28 9.25 -25.34
CA GLY A 100 -4.58 9.21 -23.91
C GLY A 100 -3.71 10.22 -23.13
N PRO A 101 -4.31 11.12 -22.33
CA PRO A 101 -3.56 11.99 -21.43
C PRO A 101 -3.14 11.20 -20.18
N GLY A 102 -1.96 11.55 -19.68
CA GLY A 102 -1.21 10.84 -18.65
C GLY A 102 -2.00 10.49 -17.40
N VAL A 103 -1.68 9.32 -16.87
CA VAL A 103 -1.97 8.89 -15.50
C VAL A 103 -1.45 9.96 -14.53
N PRO A 104 -2.24 10.42 -13.55
CA PRO A 104 -1.72 11.31 -12.52
C PRO A 104 -0.74 10.52 -11.64
N ILE A 105 0.54 10.86 -11.79
CA ILE A 105 1.64 10.45 -10.93
C ILE A 105 1.34 11.01 -9.52
N ILE A 106 0.93 10.14 -8.62
CA ILE A 106 0.97 10.38 -7.18
C ILE A 106 2.46 10.55 -6.84
N GLN A 107 2.83 11.50 -5.97
CA GLN A 107 4.22 11.86 -5.64
C GLN A 107 5.09 10.63 -5.28
N ASP A 108 5.67 10.02 -6.30
CA ASP A 108 6.66 8.94 -6.26
C ASP A 108 8.07 9.50 -6.36
N SER A 109 8.24 10.83 -6.40
CA SER A 109 9.52 11.49 -6.73
C SER A 109 10.72 10.97 -5.95
N ASP A 110 10.57 10.69 -4.65
CA ASP A 110 11.67 10.22 -3.81
C ASP A 110 11.95 8.71 -4.01
N ALA A 111 10.89 7.90 -4.15
CA ALA A 111 11.01 6.48 -4.46
C ALA A 111 11.54 6.24 -5.87
N GLU A 112 11.06 6.99 -6.85
CA GLU A 112 11.52 6.98 -8.24
C GLU A 112 12.96 7.50 -8.32
N SER A 113 13.33 8.52 -7.53
CA SER A 113 14.70 9.03 -7.45
C SER A 113 15.71 7.97 -6.99
N ARG A 114 15.40 7.19 -5.93
CA ARG A 114 16.31 6.10 -5.50
C ARG A 114 16.46 5.01 -6.56
N PHE A 115 15.38 4.64 -7.27
CA PHE A 115 15.46 3.64 -8.34
C PHE A 115 16.28 4.18 -9.53
N ASN A 116 16.06 5.43 -9.93
CA ASN A 116 16.85 6.10 -10.96
C ASN A 116 18.34 6.17 -10.59
N GLN A 117 18.65 6.43 -9.31
CA GLN A 117 20.04 6.45 -8.83
C GLN A 117 20.69 5.06 -8.92
N LEU A 118 19.97 4.00 -8.54
CA LEU A 118 20.44 2.63 -8.68
C LEU A 118 20.66 2.26 -10.15
N GLU A 119 19.70 2.59 -11.02
CA GLU A 119 19.79 2.36 -12.47
C GLU A 119 21.00 3.05 -13.07
N GLN A 120 21.18 4.34 -12.81
CA GLN A 120 22.33 5.10 -13.30
C GLN A 120 23.66 4.54 -12.78
N THR A 121 23.70 4.05 -11.53
CA THR A 121 24.89 3.42 -10.97
C THR A 121 25.20 2.09 -11.66
N LEU A 122 24.18 1.28 -11.94
CA LEU A 122 24.30 0.02 -12.67
C LEU A 122 24.75 0.23 -14.12
N GLU A 123 24.16 1.20 -14.84
CA GLU A 123 24.56 1.55 -16.21
C GLU A 123 26.01 2.01 -16.27
N ASN A 124 26.41 2.90 -15.35
CA ASN A 124 27.80 3.35 -15.24
C ASN A 124 28.74 2.18 -14.93
N PHE A 125 28.33 1.24 -14.08
CA PHE A 125 29.12 0.05 -13.77
C PHE A 125 29.29 -0.86 -15.00
N GLN A 126 28.20 -1.13 -15.73
CA GLN A 126 28.23 -1.91 -16.96
C GLN A 126 29.14 -1.28 -18.03
N GLU A 127 29.06 0.03 -18.21
CA GLU A 127 29.89 0.75 -19.17
C GLU A 127 31.38 0.74 -18.77
N ASN A 128 31.68 0.91 -17.48
CA ASN A 128 33.05 0.78 -16.97
C ASN A 128 33.60 -0.65 -17.20
N ALA A 129 32.77 -1.67 -17.03
CA ALA A 129 33.16 -3.06 -17.28
C ALA A 129 33.41 -3.32 -18.77
N ARG A 130 32.56 -2.75 -19.65
CA ARG A 130 32.75 -2.79 -21.10
C ARG A 130 34.05 -2.11 -21.51
N GLN A 131 34.34 -0.92 -20.99
CA GLN A 131 35.58 -0.20 -21.28
C GLN A 131 36.82 -0.99 -20.82
N MET A 132 36.76 -1.60 -19.64
CA MET A 132 37.82 -2.51 -19.19
C MET A 132 37.99 -3.70 -20.16
N GLY A 133 36.89 -4.27 -20.65
CA GLY A 133 36.92 -5.33 -21.65
C GLY A 133 37.62 -4.91 -22.95
N VAL A 134 37.40 -3.67 -23.42
CA VAL A 134 38.09 -3.11 -24.59
C VAL A 134 39.59 -2.97 -24.33
N ILE A 135 39.99 -2.40 -23.19
CA ILE A 135 41.40 -2.24 -22.82
C ILE A 135 42.11 -3.59 -22.68
N ALA A 136 41.42 -4.58 -22.12
CA ALA A 136 41.95 -5.94 -21.96
C ALA A 136 42.06 -6.68 -23.31
N SER A 137 41.16 -6.42 -24.25
CA SER A 137 41.21 -7.01 -25.59
C SER A 137 42.37 -6.45 -26.42
N ASP A 138 42.60 -5.13 -26.37
CA ASP A 138 43.67 -4.42 -27.10
C ASP A 138 44.81 -4.00 -26.16
N PHE A 139 45.30 -4.95 -25.36
CA PHE A 139 46.29 -4.63 -24.33
C PHE A 139 47.68 -4.31 -24.90
N THR A 140 48.27 -3.21 -24.44
CA THR A 140 49.66 -2.79 -24.73
C THR A 140 50.39 -2.43 -23.44
N THR A 141 51.72 -2.37 -23.46
CA THR A 141 52.52 -1.98 -22.27
C THR A 141 52.16 -0.59 -21.73
N ARG A 142 51.63 0.29 -22.58
CA ARG A 142 51.18 1.65 -22.21
C ARG A 142 49.78 1.67 -21.58
N SER A 143 48.97 0.62 -21.77
CA SER A 143 47.61 0.54 -21.23
C SER A 143 47.53 -0.08 -19.84
N GLN A 144 48.66 -0.47 -19.23
CA GLN A 144 48.69 -1.06 -17.89
C GLN A 144 48.19 -0.12 -16.80
N ASP A 145 48.60 1.15 -16.81
CA ASP A 145 48.12 2.12 -15.81
C ASP A 145 46.61 2.41 -15.96
N PRO A 146 46.06 2.68 -17.16
CA PRO A 146 44.62 2.77 -17.38
C PRO A 146 43.84 1.53 -16.95
N LEU A 147 44.39 0.32 -17.17
CA LEU A 147 43.75 -0.92 -16.78
C LEU A 147 43.64 -1.03 -15.25
N ASN A 148 44.73 -0.77 -14.52
CA ASN A 148 44.72 -0.76 -13.06
C ASN A 148 43.74 0.27 -12.49
N GLN A 149 43.69 1.48 -13.07
CA GLN A 149 42.70 2.49 -12.71
C GLN A 149 41.26 1.99 -12.90
N ARG A 150 40.98 1.27 -14.00
CA ARG A 150 39.66 0.69 -14.25
C ARG A 150 39.31 -0.45 -13.31
N ILE A 151 40.27 -1.30 -12.95
CA ILE A 151 40.07 -2.34 -11.94
C ILE A 151 39.68 -1.72 -10.59
N HIS A 152 40.39 -0.66 -10.17
CA HIS A 152 40.03 0.07 -8.95
C HIS A 152 38.66 0.73 -9.06
N THR A 153 38.33 1.30 -10.22
CA THR A 153 37.00 1.90 -10.48
C THR A 153 35.88 0.87 -10.36
N LEU A 154 36.06 -0.33 -10.91
CA LEU A 154 35.08 -1.43 -10.78
C LEU A 154 34.97 -1.94 -9.35
N THR A 155 36.10 -2.06 -8.65
CA THR A 155 36.10 -2.48 -7.23
C THR A 155 35.30 -1.49 -6.38
N SER A 156 35.54 -0.19 -6.56
CA SER A 156 34.78 0.87 -5.90
C SER A 156 33.30 0.86 -6.31
N GLY A 157 33.01 0.61 -7.59
CA GLY A 157 31.64 0.49 -8.10
C GLY A 157 30.86 -0.67 -7.47
N LEU A 158 31.50 -1.84 -7.28
CA LEU A 158 30.90 -2.97 -6.57
C LEU A 158 30.61 -2.63 -5.10
N HIS A 159 31.53 -1.93 -4.44
CA HIS A 159 31.34 -1.52 -3.05
C HIS A 159 30.18 -0.51 -2.90
N GLU A 160 30.04 0.39 -3.88
CA GLU A 160 28.92 1.34 -3.92
C GLU A 160 27.58 0.63 -4.14
N LEU A 161 27.51 -0.33 -5.07
CA LEU A 161 26.31 -1.15 -5.30
C LEU A 161 25.90 -1.93 -4.05
N ASP A 162 26.85 -2.52 -3.33
CA ASP A 162 26.58 -3.23 -2.07
C ASP A 162 26.05 -2.28 -0.98
N ARG A 163 26.54 -1.03 -0.95
CA ARG A 163 26.00 0.00 -0.04
C ARG A 163 24.57 0.38 -0.40
N LEU A 164 24.29 0.59 -1.68
CA LEU A 164 22.97 0.96 -2.19
C LEU A 164 21.93 -0.13 -1.96
N LYS A 165 22.31 -1.41 -2.00
CA LYS A 165 21.42 -2.55 -1.71
C LYS A 165 20.60 -2.36 -0.42
N ASN A 166 21.20 -1.81 0.64
CA ASN A 166 20.53 -1.63 1.93
C ASN A 166 19.32 -0.68 1.86
N GLN A 167 19.24 0.17 0.82
CA GLN A 167 18.12 1.09 0.59
C GLN A 167 16.88 0.42 -0.02
N PHE A 168 17.01 -0.84 -0.48
CA PHE A 168 15.96 -1.59 -1.19
C PHE A 168 15.47 -2.83 -0.42
N MET A 169 15.75 -2.91 0.88
CA MET A 169 15.31 -4.02 1.73
C MET A 169 13.78 -4.09 1.89
N ASP A 170 13.06 -3.03 1.51
CA ASP A 170 11.61 -2.95 1.43
C ASP A 170 11.02 -3.67 0.20
N VAL A 171 11.83 -3.97 -0.81
CA VAL A 171 11.38 -4.59 -2.07
C VAL A 171 11.62 -6.10 -2.05
N ASN A 172 10.53 -6.87 -2.08
CA ASN A 172 10.59 -8.33 -2.17
C ASN A 172 10.45 -8.80 -3.62
N ILE A 173 11.42 -9.59 -4.09
CA ILE A 173 11.43 -10.13 -5.46
C ILE A 173 10.98 -11.61 -5.41
N PRO A 174 9.87 -11.99 -6.07
CA PRO A 174 9.44 -13.38 -6.15
C PRO A 174 10.50 -14.27 -6.80
N LEU A 175 10.81 -15.41 -6.20
CA LEU A 175 11.81 -16.34 -6.75
C LEU A 175 11.42 -16.89 -8.13
N GLU A 176 10.13 -17.02 -8.40
CA GLU A 176 9.63 -17.44 -9.71
C GLU A 176 10.06 -16.47 -10.83
N LEU A 177 10.22 -15.18 -10.50
CA LEU A 177 10.67 -14.15 -11.44
C LEU A 177 12.14 -14.33 -11.85
N LEU A 178 12.99 -14.84 -10.96
CA LEU A 178 14.41 -15.10 -11.26
C LEU A 178 14.56 -16.07 -12.44
N LYS A 179 13.67 -17.06 -12.53
CA LYS A 179 13.66 -17.99 -13.66
C LYS A 179 13.39 -17.31 -15.01
N TYR A 180 12.51 -16.29 -15.03
CA TYR A 180 12.26 -15.53 -16.25
C TYR A 180 13.50 -14.71 -16.63
N LEU A 181 14.20 -14.16 -15.64
CA LEU A 181 15.44 -13.40 -15.87
C LEU A 181 16.58 -14.30 -16.38
N ASP A 182 16.79 -15.47 -15.77
CA ASP A 182 17.81 -16.44 -16.18
C ASP A 182 17.57 -16.97 -17.60
N ASP A 183 16.31 -17.17 -17.98
CA ASP A 183 15.89 -17.55 -19.33
C ASP A 183 15.98 -16.39 -20.35
N GLY A 184 16.31 -15.17 -19.91
CA GLY A 184 16.33 -13.96 -20.75
C GLY A 184 14.96 -13.48 -21.22
N LYS A 185 13.88 -13.87 -20.53
CA LYS A 185 12.50 -13.44 -20.82
C LYS A 185 12.21 -12.10 -20.16
N ASN A 186 11.24 -11.37 -20.72
CA ASN A 186 10.79 -10.11 -20.14
C ASN A 186 10.05 -10.36 -18.80
N PRO A 187 10.48 -9.76 -17.67
CA PRO A 187 9.81 -9.84 -16.37
C PRO A 187 8.33 -9.42 -16.39
N GLN A 188 7.94 -8.54 -17.30
CA GLN A 188 6.54 -8.10 -17.46
C GLN A 188 5.61 -9.24 -17.89
N LEU A 189 6.15 -10.27 -18.54
CA LEU A 189 5.37 -11.47 -18.89
C LEU A 189 4.95 -12.24 -17.63
N TYR A 190 5.82 -12.33 -16.62
CA TYR A 190 5.46 -12.92 -15.34
C TYR A 190 4.33 -12.15 -14.67
N THR A 191 4.43 -10.82 -14.62
CA THR A 191 3.37 -9.96 -14.07
C THR A 191 2.05 -10.20 -14.78
N LYS A 192 2.08 -10.23 -16.12
CA LYS A 192 0.90 -10.53 -16.95
C LYS A 192 0.32 -11.91 -16.62
N GLU A 193 1.13 -12.96 -16.63
CA GLU A 193 0.67 -14.33 -16.35
C GLU A 193 0.10 -14.47 -14.93
N CYS A 194 0.69 -13.78 -13.95
CA CYS A 194 0.21 -13.75 -12.58
C CYS A 194 -1.19 -13.11 -12.49
N LEU A 195 -1.38 -11.96 -13.16
CA LEU A 195 -2.67 -11.28 -13.23
C LEU A 195 -3.72 -12.14 -13.95
N GLU A 196 -3.37 -12.73 -15.09
CA GLU A 196 -4.26 -13.61 -15.86
C GLU A 196 -4.67 -14.85 -15.07
N ARG A 197 -3.71 -15.49 -14.38
CA ARG A 197 -3.97 -16.64 -13.51
C ARG A 197 -4.88 -16.26 -12.35
N THR A 198 -4.63 -15.11 -11.72
CA THR A 198 -5.46 -14.60 -10.61
C THR A 198 -6.89 -14.33 -11.08
N LEU A 199 -7.05 -13.71 -12.25
CA LEU A 199 -8.35 -13.44 -12.86
C LEU A 199 -9.09 -14.75 -13.19
N ALA A 200 -8.41 -15.71 -13.82
CA ALA A 200 -8.98 -17.02 -14.13
C ALA A 200 -9.41 -17.75 -12.85
N LYS A 201 -8.58 -17.73 -11.81
CA LYS A 201 -8.90 -18.36 -10.52
C LYS A 201 -10.06 -17.68 -9.81
N ASN A 202 -10.12 -16.35 -9.84
CA ASN A 202 -11.23 -15.59 -9.28
C ASN A 202 -12.56 -15.95 -9.97
N LYS A 203 -12.57 -16.01 -11.31
CA LYS A 203 -13.74 -16.47 -12.09
C LYS A 203 -14.14 -17.90 -11.75
N GLU A 204 -13.18 -18.81 -11.64
CA GLU A 204 -13.43 -20.21 -11.26
C GLU A 204 -14.06 -20.31 -9.86
N VAL A 205 -13.50 -19.61 -8.88
CA VAL A 205 -13.99 -19.60 -7.50
C VAL A 205 -15.39 -18.98 -7.42
N ASN A 206 -15.63 -17.86 -8.11
CA ASN A 206 -16.95 -17.25 -8.18
C ASN A 206 -17.97 -18.19 -8.82
N GLY A 207 -17.61 -18.89 -9.90
CA GLY A 207 -18.46 -19.91 -10.51
C GLY A 207 -18.82 -21.04 -9.53
N LYS A 208 -17.85 -21.52 -8.75
CA LYS A 208 -18.11 -22.52 -7.69
C LYS A 208 -19.04 -21.97 -6.61
N ILE A 209 -18.85 -20.74 -6.16
CA ILE A 209 -19.72 -20.09 -5.16
C ILE A 209 -21.16 -20.03 -5.68
N GLU A 210 -21.37 -19.63 -6.93
CA GLU A 210 -22.71 -19.58 -7.53
C GLU A 210 -23.35 -20.96 -7.67
N CYS A 211 -22.57 -21.99 -8.05
CA CYS A 211 -23.04 -23.37 -8.05
C CYS A 211 -23.46 -23.84 -6.65
N TYR A 212 -22.66 -23.55 -5.62
CA TYR A 212 -22.99 -23.89 -4.23
C TYR A 212 -24.22 -23.14 -3.73
N LYS A 213 -24.37 -21.85 -4.06
CA LYS A 213 -25.59 -21.08 -3.74
C LYS A 213 -26.81 -21.71 -4.40
N LYS A 214 -26.74 -22.07 -5.69
CA LYS A 214 -27.84 -22.71 -6.40
C LYS A 214 -28.19 -24.07 -5.82
N PHE A 215 -27.17 -24.90 -5.56
CA PHE A 215 -27.35 -26.22 -4.93
C PHE A 215 -28.01 -26.09 -3.55
N ARG A 216 -27.53 -25.15 -2.72
CA ARG A 216 -28.12 -24.85 -1.41
C ARG A 216 -29.61 -24.46 -1.53
N THR A 217 -29.97 -23.60 -2.48
CA THR A 217 -31.37 -23.18 -2.67
C THR A 217 -32.25 -24.36 -3.08
N LEU A 218 -31.79 -25.22 -3.99
CA LEU A 218 -32.53 -26.42 -4.40
C LEU A 218 -32.68 -27.41 -3.24
N LEU A 219 -31.60 -27.69 -2.52
CA LEU A 219 -31.61 -28.59 -1.37
C LEU A 219 -32.58 -28.11 -0.29
N LEU A 220 -32.60 -26.80 0.00
CA LEU A 220 -33.54 -26.22 0.97
C LEU A 220 -34.99 -26.23 0.50
N LYS A 221 -35.23 -26.28 -0.81
CA LYS A 221 -36.57 -26.40 -1.38
C LYS A 221 -37.09 -27.82 -1.19
N GLU A 222 -36.35 -28.82 -1.66
CA GLU A 222 -36.74 -30.24 -1.55
C GLU A 222 -36.87 -30.66 -0.08
N LEU A 223 -35.95 -30.24 0.79
CA LEU A 223 -36.04 -30.52 2.23
C LEU A 223 -37.28 -29.88 2.87
N GLY A 224 -37.71 -28.70 2.39
CA GLY A 224 -38.92 -28.05 2.87
C GLY A 224 -40.21 -28.73 2.41
N GLU A 225 -40.18 -29.45 1.28
CA GLU A 225 -41.31 -30.22 0.75
C GLU A 225 -41.44 -31.58 1.47
N GLU A 226 -40.33 -32.28 1.71
CA GLU A 226 -40.35 -33.62 2.33
C GLU A 226 -40.39 -33.57 3.87
N MET A 227 -39.72 -32.59 4.51
CA MET A 227 -39.59 -32.49 5.98
C MET A 227 -39.74 -31.05 6.48
N PRO A 228 -40.98 -30.52 6.58
CA PRO A 228 -41.23 -29.12 6.88
C PRO A 228 -40.81 -28.69 8.30
N ASN A 229 -40.92 -29.56 9.30
CA ASN A 229 -40.56 -29.24 10.69
C ASN A 229 -39.03 -29.05 10.86
N ASP A 230 -38.24 -29.93 10.24
CA ASP A 230 -36.78 -29.89 10.32
C ASP A 230 -36.19 -28.72 9.50
N ALA A 231 -36.83 -28.38 8.38
CA ALA A 231 -36.45 -27.23 7.56
C ALA A 231 -36.62 -25.89 8.31
N VAL A 232 -37.68 -25.74 9.11
CA VAL A 232 -37.91 -24.55 9.96
C VAL A 232 -36.88 -24.47 11.08
N MET A 233 -36.57 -25.61 11.73
CA MET A 233 -35.52 -25.68 12.74
C MET A 233 -34.15 -25.27 12.17
N TYR A 234 -33.77 -25.79 11.00
CA TYR A 234 -32.51 -25.44 10.32
C TYR A 234 -32.41 -23.95 9.99
N ARG A 235 -33.48 -23.32 9.47
CA ARG A 235 -33.48 -21.88 9.18
C ARG A 235 -33.24 -21.05 10.44
N SER A 236 -33.86 -21.41 11.56
CA SER A 236 -33.70 -20.71 12.84
C SER A 236 -32.29 -20.80 13.42
N LEU A 237 -31.59 -21.94 13.25
CA LEU A 237 -30.19 -22.14 13.65
C LEU A 237 -29.24 -21.34 12.76
N ARG A 238 -29.49 -21.32 11.45
CA ARG A 238 -28.66 -20.62 10.48
C ARG A 238 -28.66 -19.12 10.70
N ASP A 239 -29.82 -18.51 10.93
CA ASP A 239 -29.92 -17.07 11.10
C ASP A 239 -29.20 -16.60 12.39
N ARG A 240 -29.03 -17.49 13.38
CA ARG A 240 -28.15 -17.24 14.54
C ARG A 240 -26.65 -17.28 14.17
N THR A 241 -26.25 -18.20 13.29
CA THR A 241 -24.85 -18.30 12.82
C THR A 241 -24.46 -17.23 11.80
N GLY A 242 -25.39 -16.73 10.99
CA GLY A 242 -25.14 -15.69 9.98
C GLY A 242 -24.87 -14.30 10.54
N ASN A 243 -25.26 -14.06 11.80
CA ASN A 243 -24.96 -12.83 12.54
C ASN A 243 -23.66 -12.90 13.36
N SER A 244 -22.89 -13.99 13.26
CA SER A 244 -21.54 -14.05 13.84
C SER A 244 -20.51 -13.66 12.79
N PRO A 245 -19.56 -12.75 13.09
CA PRO A 245 -18.49 -12.42 12.16
C PRO A 245 -17.70 -13.69 11.84
N ALA A 246 -17.28 -13.80 10.57
CA ALA A 246 -16.54 -14.94 10.04
C ALA A 246 -15.41 -15.35 10.99
N ARG A 247 -15.46 -16.58 11.50
CA ARG A 247 -14.30 -17.17 12.15
C ARG A 247 -13.32 -17.53 11.05
N ASP A 248 -12.17 -16.86 11.07
CA ASP A 248 -10.98 -17.27 10.32
C ASP A 248 -10.73 -18.76 10.59
N VAL A 249 -10.87 -19.57 9.55
CA VAL A 249 -10.42 -20.96 9.58
C VAL A 249 -8.95 -20.93 9.23
N ASP A 250 -8.12 -20.68 10.25
CA ASP A 250 -6.69 -20.98 10.22
C ASP A 250 -6.51 -22.46 9.90
N THR A 251 -6.16 -22.76 8.65
CA THR A 251 -5.76 -24.09 8.24
C THR A 251 -4.27 -24.26 8.53
N SER A 252 -3.94 -24.41 9.81
CA SER A 252 -2.67 -25.01 10.22
C SER A 252 -2.84 -26.53 10.23
N LEU A 253 -2.73 -27.16 9.06
CA LEU A 253 -2.41 -28.59 9.00
C LEU A 253 -0.88 -28.74 9.16
N SER A 254 -0.47 -28.96 10.41
CA SER A 254 0.72 -29.76 10.74
C SER A 254 0.23 -31.14 11.18
N GLY A 255 0.74 -32.18 10.52
CA GLY A 255 0.40 -33.59 10.75
C GLY A 255 0.83 -34.42 9.55
#